data_AF-A0A2K9NSU3-F1
#
_entry.id   AF-A0A2K9NSU3-F1
#
_cell.length_a   1.000
_cell.length_b   1.000
_cell.length_c   1.000
_cell.angle_alpha   90.00
_cell.angle_beta   90.00
_cell.angle_gamma   90.00
#
_symmetry.space_group_name_H-M   'P 1'
#
loop_
_entity.id
_entity.type
_entity.pdbx_description
1 polymer ?
#
loop_
_entity_poly.entity_id
_entity_poly.type
_entity_poly.pdbx_seq_one_letter_code
_entity_poly.pdbx_strand_id
1 'polypeptide(L)'
;MDRDSFVITLIAQYKDEIEEILVECEHVYRSTIDYEMLDGKVEELMRCAKVDGLEEKIVWDLLHHRIPSYVNYVNAKTLKTSKKAA
;
A
#
# COMPACT_ATOMS: atom_id res chain seq x y z
N MET A 1 -7.10 8.94 -26.13
CA MET A 1 -7.11 7.88 -25.11
C MET A 1 -8.27 8.20 -24.19
N ASP A 2 -9.18 7.26 -23.97
CA ASP A 2 -10.35 7.47 -23.12
C ASP A 2 -9.93 7.54 -21.64
N ARG A 3 -10.59 8.37 -20.83
CA ARG A 3 -10.23 8.60 -19.43
C ARG A 3 -10.31 7.29 -18.63
N ASP A 4 -11.33 6.49 -18.89
CA ASP A 4 -11.54 5.22 -18.20
C ASP A 4 -10.43 4.22 -18.56
N SER A 5 -9.98 4.22 -19.81
CA SER A 5 -8.84 3.40 -20.26
C SER A 5 -7.52 3.80 -19.60
N PHE A 6 -7.31 5.10 -19.34
CA PHE A 6 -6.13 5.59 -18.63
C PHE A 6 -6.14 5.16 -17.17
N VAL A 7 -7.27 5.33 -16.47
CA VAL A 7 -7.39 4.94 -15.05
C VAL A 7 -7.20 3.43 -14.88
N ILE A 8 -7.75 2.60 -15.77
CA ILE A 8 -7.54 1.15 -15.72
C ILE A 8 -6.06 0.80 -15.87
N THR A 9 -5.35 1.47 -16.78
CA THR A 9 -3.91 1.27 -16.98
C THR A 9 -3.13 1.67 -15.74
N LEU A 10 -3.45 2.83 -15.16
CA LEU A 10 -2.80 3.32 -13.94
C LEU A 10 -3.02 2.37 -12.76
N ILE A 11 -4.24 1.84 -12.59
CA ILE A 11 -4.55 0.84 -11.56
C ILE A 11 -3.73 -0.44 -11.77
N ALA A 12 -3.53 -0.89 -13.02
CA ALA A 12 -2.71 -2.05 -13.30
C ALA A 12 -1.24 -1.81 -12.91
N GLN A 13 -0.69 -0.63 -13.22
CA GLN A 13 0.67 -0.26 -12.81
C GLN A 13 0.85 -0.27 -11.29
N TYR A 14 -0.11 0.28 -10.54
CA TYR A 14 -0.05 0.25 -9.07
C TYR A 14 -0.20 -1.16 -8.50
N LYS A 15 -0.89 -2.08 -9.18
CA LYS A 15 -0.89 -3.50 -8.77
C LYS A 15 0.48 -4.12 -8.93
N ASP A 16 1.13 -3.90 -10.06
CA ASP A 16 2.47 -4.44 -10.34
C ASP A 16 3.51 -3.87 -9.35
N GLU A 17 3.46 -2.56 -9.11
CA GLU A 17 4.31 -1.87 -8.13
C GLU A 17 4.11 -2.42 -6.71
N ILE A 18 2.85 -2.69 -6.31
CA ILE A 18 2.59 -3.35 -5.04
C ILE A 18 3.30 -4.69 -4.99
N GLU A 19 3.17 -5.56 -5.99
CA GLU A 19 3.87 -6.86 -5.99
C GLU A 19 5.39 -6.71 -5.86
N GLU A 20 6.00 -5.74 -6.54
CA GLU A 20 7.43 -5.45 -6.43
C GLU A 20 7.83 -5.05 -5.01
N ILE A 21 7.11 -4.10 -4.41
CA ILE A 21 7.30 -3.68 -3.02
C ILE A 21 7.24 -4.88 -2.06
N LEU A 22 6.32 -5.83 -2.30
CA LEU A 22 6.19 -7.00 -1.44
C LEU A 22 7.39 -7.92 -1.51
N VAL A 23 7.89 -8.19 -2.72
CA VAL A 23 9.11 -8.97 -2.91
C VAL A 23 10.30 -8.31 -2.21
N GLU A 24 10.41 -6.99 -2.28
CA GLU A 24 11.47 -6.24 -1.59
C GLU A 24 11.35 -6.30 -0.06
N CYS A 25 10.14 -6.37 0.46
CA CYS A 25 9.87 -6.46 1.90
C CYS A 25 9.86 -7.89 2.44
N GLU A 26 10.03 -8.90 1.59
CA GLU A 26 10.12 -10.29 2.03
C GLU A 26 11.49 -10.58 2.66
N HIS A 27 11.50 -11.10 3.90
CA HIS A 27 12.73 -11.59 4.50
C HIS A 27 13.17 -12.90 3.82
N VAL A 28 14.36 -12.86 3.21
CA VAL A 28 15.05 -13.97 2.48
C VAL A 28 15.03 -15.31 3.22
N TYR A 29 14.95 -15.32 4.56
CA TYR A 29 15.06 -16.53 5.38
C TYR A 29 13.84 -16.83 6.26
N ARG A 30 12.77 -16.02 6.23
CA ARG A 30 11.67 -16.15 7.21
C ARG A 30 10.26 -16.24 6.65
N SER A 31 10.05 -16.17 5.33
CA SER A 31 8.69 -16.19 4.74
C SER A 31 7.74 -15.19 5.42
N THR A 32 8.29 -14.09 5.92
CA THR A 32 7.59 -13.04 6.68
C THR A 32 7.93 -11.71 6.04
N ILE A 33 6.93 -10.84 5.96
CA ILE A 33 7.06 -9.48 5.46
C ILE A 33 7.59 -8.57 6.57
N ASP A 34 8.58 -7.75 6.26
CA ASP A 34 9.01 -6.63 7.09
C ASP A 34 7.97 -5.51 7.01
N TYR A 35 7.09 -5.43 8.01
CA TYR A 35 6.03 -4.42 8.02
C TYR A 35 6.52 -3.00 8.33
N GLU A 36 7.72 -2.80 8.89
CA GLU A 36 8.26 -1.45 9.06
C GLU A 36 8.78 -0.92 7.73
N MET A 37 9.48 -1.77 6.96
CA MET A 37 9.92 -1.43 5.60
C MET A 37 8.74 -1.23 4.65
N LEU A 38 7.73 -2.12 4.72
CA LEU A 38 6.52 -2.01 3.91
C LEU A 38 5.77 -0.71 4.18
N ASP A 39 5.69 -0.28 5.45
CA ASP A 39 5.01 0.96 5.82
C ASP A 39 5.63 2.18 5.15
N GLY A 40 6.96 2.29 5.17
CA GLY A 40 7.67 3.38 4.49
C GLY A 40 7.47 3.39 2.97
N LYS A 41 7.45 2.21 2.34
CA LYS A 41 7.19 2.10 0.89
C LYS A 41 5.75 2.41 0.52
N VAL A 42 4.77 2.03 1.35
CA VAL A 42 3.37 2.39 1.16
C VAL A 42 3.16 3.90 1.31
N GLU A 43 3.82 4.56 2.27
CA GLU A 43 3.79 6.03 2.39
C GLU A 43 4.32 6.73 1.12
N GLU A 44 5.35 6.17 0.49
CA GLU A 44 5.87 6.66 -0.80
C GLU A 44 4.87 6.40 -1.94
N LEU A 45 4.33 5.19 -2.04
CA LEU A 45 3.31 4.81 -3.03
C LEU A 45 2.09 5.74 -2.97
N MET A 46 1.63 6.08 -1.77
CA MET A 46 0.51 7.02 -1.57
C MET A 46 0.85 8.44 -2.03
N ARG A 47 2.10 8.90 -1.85
CA ARG A 47 2.56 10.19 -2.36
C ARG A 47 2.58 10.21 -3.89
N CYS A 48 3.05 9.14 -4.52
CA CYS A 48 3.03 8.99 -5.98
C CYS A 48 1.59 8.99 -6.50
N ALA A 49 0.69 8.21 -5.88
CA ALA A 49 -0.71 8.10 -6.28
C ALA A 49 -1.41 9.47 -6.31
N LYS A 50 -1.14 10.30 -5.30
CA LYS A 50 -1.65 11.66 -5.23
C LYS A 50 -1.16 12.55 -6.36
N VAL A 51 0.11 12.42 -6.77
CA VAL A 51 0.69 13.18 -7.89
C VAL A 51 0.10 12.72 -9.22
N ASP A 52 -0.11 11.41 -9.37
CA ASP A 52 -0.70 10.80 -10.57
C ASP A 52 -2.22 11.02 -10.68
N GLY A 53 -2.85 11.56 -9.63
CA GLY A 53 -4.29 11.81 -9.57
C GLY A 53 -5.12 10.55 -9.29
N LEU A 54 -4.52 9.50 -8.74
CA LEU A 54 -5.20 8.29 -8.30
C LEU A 54 -5.76 8.47 -6.88
N GLU A 55 -7.01 8.09 -6.68
CA GLU A 55 -7.64 8.18 -5.36
C GLU A 55 -6.97 7.25 -4.35
N GLU A 56 -6.65 7.77 -3.16
CA GLU A 56 -6.02 7.00 -2.08
C GLU A 56 -6.80 5.74 -1.72
N LYS A 57 -8.15 5.84 -1.76
CA LYS A 57 -9.05 4.69 -1.52
C LYS A 57 -8.75 3.53 -2.46
N ILE A 58 -8.43 3.80 -3.73
CA ILE A 58 -8.14 2.75 -4.72
C ILE A 58 -6.87 2.02 -4.30
N VAL A 59 -5.81 2.73 -3.91
CA VAL A 59 -4.55 2.12 -3.46
C VAL A 59 -4.77 1.28 -2.20
N TRP A 60 -5.55 1.80 -1.23
CA TRP A 60 -5.92 1.04 -0.04
C TRP A 60 -6.75 -0.21 -0.35
N ASP A 61 -7.69 -0.14 -1.32
CA ASP A 61 -8.47 -1.30 -1.75
C ASP A 61 -7.54 -2.37 -2.39
N LEU A 62 -6.55 -1.95 -3.19
CA LEU A 62 -5.53 -2.85 -3.75
C LEU A 62 -4.70 -3.53 -2.65
N LEU A 63 -4.19 -2.74 -1.71
CA LEU A 63 -3.41 -3.24 -0.57
C LEU A 63 -4.24 -4.18 0.32
N HIS A 64 -5.50 -3.84 0.60
CA HIS A 64 -6.39 -4.67 1.39
C HIS A 64 -6.69 -6.00 0.70
N HIS A 65 -6.88 -5.99 -0.62
CA HIS A 65 -7.08 -7.22 -1.38
C HIS A 65 -5.83 -8.09 -1.39
N ARG A 66 -4.64 -7.49 -1.53
CA ARG A 66 -3.39 -8.23 -1.69
C ARG A 66 -2.77 -8.71 -0.37
N ILE A 67 -2.75 -7.85 0.65
CA ILE A 67 -2.25 -8.16 2.00
C ILE A 67 -3.18 -7.55 3.06
N PRO A 68 -4.28 -8.25 3.39
CA PRO A 68 -5.19 -7.82 4.45
C PRO A 68 -4.50 -7.64 5.81
N SER A 69 -3.46 -8.44 6.09
CA SER A 69 -2.73 -8.40 7.37
C SER A 69 -1.96 -7.10 7.59
N TYR A 70 -1.44 -6.48 6.52
CA TYR A 70 -0.77 -5.19 6.60
C TYR A 70 -1.77 -4.07 6.90
N VAL A 71 -2.94 -4.07 6.25
CA VAL A 71 -4.00 -3.11 6.55
C VAL A 71 -4.47 -3.23 8.01
N ASN A 72 -4.59 -4.45 8.53
CA ASN A 72 -4.88 -4.68 9.94
C ASN A 72 -3.77 -4.16 10.87
N TYR A 73 -2.51 -4.33 10.49
CA TYR A 73 -1.35 -3.80 11.22
C TYR A 73 -1.40 -2.27 11.31
N VAL A 74 -1.63 -1.57 10.18
CA VAL A 74 -1.74 -0.10 10.14
C VAL A 74 -2.89 0.37 11.02
N ASN A 75 -4.08 -0.23 10.91
CA ASN A 75 -5.23 0.12 11.75
C ASN A 75 -4.92 -0.04 13.25
N ALA A 76 -4.24 -1.13 13.64
CA ALA A 76 -3.82 -1.35 15.03
C ALA A 76 -2.76 -0.33 15.49
N LYS A 77 -1.82 0.06 14.61
CA LYS A 77 -0.82 1.10 14.88
C LYS A 77 -1.48 2.45 15.13
N THR A 78 -2.40 2.87 14.27
CA THR A 78 -3.15 4.13 14.41
C THR A 78 -3.95 4.18 15.72
N LEU A 79 -4.65 3.09 16.08
CA LEU A 79 -5.40 2.99 17.34
C LEU A 79 -4.50 3.12 18.58
N LYS A 80 -3.28 2.58 18.54
CA LYS A 80 -2.30 2.72 19.64
C LYS A 80 -1.80 4.15 19.79
N THR A 81 -1.59 4.85 18.67
CA THR A 81 -1.17 6.26 18.68
C THR A 81 -2.25 7.16 19.25
N SER A 82 -3.52 6.96 18.88
CA SER A 82 -4.65 7.74 19.41
C SER A 82 -4.88 7.55 20.90
N LYS A 83 -4.59 6.36 21.45
CA LYS A 83 -4.71 6.09 22.90
C LYS A 83 -3.60 6.70 23.76
N LYS A 84 -2.45 7.07 23.17
CA LYS A 84 -1.36 7.75 23.88
C LYS A 84 -1.51 9.27 23.91
N ALA A 85 -2.40 9.83 23.09
CA ALA A 85 -2.62 11.27 22.97
C ALA A 85 -3.85 11.77 23.78
N ALA A 86 -4.46 10.91 24.60
CA ALA A 86 -5.65 11.18 25.41
C ALA A 86 -5.35 11.11 26.92
#